data_AF-A0A8S0FMA9-F1
#
_entry.id   AF-A0A8S0FMA9-F1
#
_cell.length_a   1.000
_cell.length_b   1.000
_cell.length_c   1.000
_cell.angle_alpha   90.00
_cell.angle_beta   90.00
_cell.angle_gamma   90.00
#
_symmetry.space_group_name_H-M   'P 1'
#
loop_
_entity.id
_entity.type
_entity.pdbx_description
1 polymer ?
#
loop_
_entity_poly.entity_id
_entity_poly.type
_entity_poly.pdbx_seq_one_letter_code
_entity_poly.pdbx_strand_id
1 'polypeptide(L)'
;MTKERDMTHGIWELGNGQEKKSVKVSGHLSSNSGEIVLQWALEGKGIMLRSEWDVLPFLESGKLVRVLPEYAQSANIWAVYREPLYRSMKLRVCVEFLAAWCQQRLGKPDEGYQVM
;
A
#
# COMPACT_ATOMS: atom_id res chain seq x y z
N MET A 1 2.65 3.12 15.12
CA MET A 1 2.31 1.82 14.50
C MET A 1 0.92 1.89 13.91
N THR A 2 0.75 1.50 12.65
CA THR A 2 -0.55 1.42 11.98
C THR A 2 -1.26 0.12 12.33
N LYS A 3 -2.56 0.19 12.59
CA LYS A 3 -3.46 -0.94 12.89
C LYS A 3 -4.43 -1.12 11.72
N GLU A 4 -4.03 -1.89 10.72
CA GLU A 4 -4.89 -2.28 9.59
C GLU A 4 -5.65 -3.57 9.93
N ARG A 5 -6.91 -3.69 9.47
CA ARG A 5 -7.86 -4.72 9.91
C ARG A 5 -7.47 -6.17 9.58
N ASP A 6 -6.61 -6.36 8.58
CA ASP A 6 -6.25 -7.68 8.05
C ASP A 6 -4.79 -8.09 8.33
N MET A 7 -4.04 -7.31 9.12
CA MET A 7 -2.65 -7.61 9.45
C MET A 7 -2.47 -8.00 10.92
N THR A 8 -1.60 -8.98 11.20
CA THR A 8 -1.17 -9.25 12.56
C THR A 8 -0.51 -8.00 13.14
N HIS A 9 -1.08 -7.48 14.23
CA HIS A 9 -0.66 -6.23 14.85
C HIS A 9 0.86 -6.17 15.04
N GLY A 10 1.49 -5.18 14.43
CA GLY A 10 2.91 -4.88 14.63
C GLY A 10 3.83 -5.86 13.91
N ILE A 11 3.40 -6.45 12.80
CA ILE A 11 4.27 -7.18 11.89
C ILE A 11 4.32 -6.43 10.56
N TRP A 12 5.53 -6.10 10.10
CA TRP A 12 5.80 -5.57 8.77
C TRP A 12 6.33 -6.69 7.89
N GLU A 13 5.66 -6.94 6.76
CA GLU A 13 6.13 -7.87 5.74
C GLU A 13 6.97 -7.09 4.73
N LEU A 14 8.29 -7.24 4.81
CA LEU A 14 9.25 -6.52 3.96
C LEU A 14 9.95 -7.48 3.02
N GLY A 15 10.05 -7.13 1.75
CA GLY A 15 10.81 -7.91 0.77
C GLY A 15 11.70 -7.03 -0.11
N ASN A 16 12.79 -7.62 -0.60
CA ASN A 16 13.76 -6.98 -1.50
C ASN A 16 13.88 -7.71 -2.85
N GLY A 17 12.90 -8.54 -3.20
CA GLY A 17 12.88 -9.38 -4.41
C GLY A 17 13.61 -10.73 -4.25
N GLN A 18 14.53 -10.88 -3.30
CA GLN A 18 15.22 -12.14 -3.02
C GLN A 18 14.70 -12.83 -1.76
N GLU A 19 14.45 -12.04 -0.72
CA GLU A 19 13.93 -12.50 0.56
C GLU A 19 12.68 -11.74 0.96
N LYS A 20 11.84 -12.40 1.76
CA LYS A 20 10.74 -11.79 2.51
C LYS A 20 11.02 -11.98 4.00
N LYS A 21 10.83 -10.91 4.77
CA LYS A 21 11.08 -10.85 6.21
C LYS A 21 9.85 -10.27 6.91
N SER A 22 9.32 -11.04 7.86
CA SER A 22 8.29 -10.60 8.79
C SER A 22 8.96 -9.97 10.00
N VAL A 23 8.91 -8.65 10.12
CA VAL A 23 9.57 -7.89 11.19
C VAL A 23 8.54 -7.49 12.24
N LYS A 24 8.72 -7.95 13.47
CA LYS A 24 7.91 -7.49 14.59
C LYS A 24 8.37 -6.09 15.02
N VAL A 25 7.43 -5.16 15.05
CA VAL A 25 7.63 -3.76 15.37
C VAL A 25 6.84 -3.43 16.62
N SER A 26 7.51 -2.87 17.62
CA SER A 26 6.88 -2.34 18.82
C SER A 26 7.05 -0.82 18.84
N GLY A 27 6.05 -0.12 19.35
CA GLY A 27 6.10 1.32 19.52
C GLY A 27 5.11 1.80 20.57
N HIS A 28 5.44 2.90 21.23
CA HIS A 28 4.60 3.51 22.27
C HIS A 28 3.32 4.16 21.70
N LEU A 29 3.26 4.36 20.38
CA LEU A 29 2.15 4.98 19.67
C LEU A 29 1.52 3.98 18.71
N SER A 30 0.20 3.79 18.79
CA SER A 30 -0.57 2.95 17.86
C SER A 30 -1.87 3.64 17.43
N SER A 31 -2.21 3.53 16.15
CA SER A 31 -3.45 4.08 15.58
C SER A 31 -3.88 3.24 14.38
N ASN A 32 -5.17 3.14 14.12
CA ASN A 32 -5.73 2.54 12.91
C ASN A 32 -5.93 3.56 11.77
N SER A 33 -5.64 4.84 12.00
CA SER A 33 -5.65 5.87 10.98
C SER A 33 -4.23 6.12 10.46
N GLY A 34 -4.04 5.91 9.15
CA GLY A 34 -2.77 6.20 8.48
C GLY A 34 -2.40 7.69 8.56
N GLU A 35 -3.39 8.59 8.59
CA GLU A 35 -3.18 10.04 8.69
C GLU A 35 -2.54 10.43 10.03
N ILE A 36 -3.05 9.86 11.13
CA ILE A 36 -2.48 10.08 12.47
C ILE A 36 -1.02 9.57 12.53
N VAL A 37 -0.76 8.39 11.95
CA VAL A 37 0.59 7.82 11.91
C VAL A 37 1.55 8.66 11.06
N LEU A 38 1.07 9.18 9.92
CA LEU A 38 1.81 10.11 9.07
C LEU A 38 2.15 11.40 9.83
N GLN A 39 1.20 11.99 10.54
CA GLN A 39 1.45 13.19 11.32
C GLN A 39 2.52 12.96 12.38
N TRP A 40 2.48 11.82 13.09
CA TRP A 40 3.54 11.46 14.05
C TRP A 40 4.92 11.32 13.40
N ALA A 41 5.00 10.72 12.20
CA ALA A 41 6.26 10.62 11.47
C ALA A 41 6.79 12.02 11.07
N LEU A 42 5.91 12.91 10.60
CA LEU A 42 6.26 14.31 10.27
C LEU A 42 6.69 15.12 11.51
N GLU A 43 6.17 14.79 12.68
CA GLU A 43 6.59 15.35 13.97
C GLU A 43 7.87 14.68 14.54
N GLY A 44 8.49 13.75 13.81
CA GLY A 44 9.72 13.07 14.24
C GLY A 44 9.52 12.00 15.32
N LYS A 45 8.29 11.49 15.50
CA LYS A 45 7.94 10.55 16.57
C LYS A 45 8.17 9.08 16.20
N GLY A 46 8.80 8.80 15.06
CA GLY A 46 9.25 7.45 14.69
C GLY A 46 9.18 7.16 13.20
N ILE A 47 9.28 5.86 12.88
CA ILE A 47 9.23 5.32 11.52
C ILE A 47 7.86 4.70 11.27
N MET A 48 7.37 4.79 10.04
CA MET A 48 6.14 4.18 9.60
C MET A 48 6.33 3.41 8.29
N LEU A 49 5.52 2.37 8.09
CA LEU A 49 5.35 1.71 6.81
C LEU A 49 4.09 2.29 6.14
N ARG A 50 4.28 2.95 4.99
CA ARG A 50 3.21 3.54 4.18
C ARG A 50 3.58 3.38 2.71
N SER A 51 2.59 3.15 1.86
CA SER A 51 2.76 3.16 0.43
C SER A 51 3.15 4.54 -0.11
N GLU A 52 4.05 4.54 -1.08
CA GLU A 52 4.84 5.70 -1.53
C GLU A 52 4.00 6.85 -2.08
N TRP A 53 2.95 6.54 -2.85
CA TRP A 53 2.00 7.50 -3.44
C TRP A 53 1.39 8.50 -2.44
N ASP A 54 1.16 8.11 -1.18
CA ASP A 54 0.62 9.02 -0.16
C ASP A 54 1.68 9.92 0.46
N VAL A 55 2.93 9.47 0.48
CA VAL A 55 4.02 10.14 1.18
C VAL A 55 4.98 10.88 0.25
N LEU A 56 4.81 10.71 -1.07
CA LEU A 56 5.68 11.25 -2.10
C LEU A 56 5.93 12.77 -1.95
N PRO A 57 4.90 13.63 -1.73
CA PRO A 57 5.15 15.07 -1.56
C PRO A 57 6.04 15.40 -0.34
N PHE A 58 5.99 14.56 0.70
CA PHE A 58 6.79 14.72 1.91
C PHE A 58 8.21 14.18 1.74
N LEU A 59 8.39 13.14 0.91
CA LEU A 59 9.71 12.66 0.50
C LEU A 59 10.41 13.70 -0.38
N GLU A 60 9.71 14.25 -1.38
CA GLU A 60 10.25 15.29 -2.29
C GLU A 60 10.62 16.58 -1.54
N SER A 61 9.81 16.98 -0.56
CA SER A 61 10.11 18.15 0.28
C SER A 61 11.16 17.90 1.38
N GLY A 62 11.64 16.66 1.53
CA GLY A 62 12.60 16.28 2.57
C GLY A 62 12.03 16.25 3.99
N LYS A 63 10.71 16.40 4.16
CA LYS A 63 10.01 16.26 5.45
C LYS A 63 9.97 14.81 5.94
N LEU A 64 10.01 13.87 5.01
CA LEU A 64 10.21 12.45 5.27
C LEU A 64 11.45 11.97 4.52
N VAL A 65 12.09 10.92 5.05
CA VAL A 65 13.22 10.26 4.43
C VAL A 65 12.90 8.77 4.32
N ARG A 66 13.19 8.18 3.15
CA ARG A 66 13.04 6.74 2.94
C ARG A 66 14.11 5.99 3.70
N VAL A 67 13.68 5.07 4.56
CA VAL A 67 14.55 4.17 5.34
C VAL A 67 14.44 2.77 4.74
N LEU A 68 15.55 2.02 4.71
CA LEU A 68 15.64 0.69 4.08
C LEU A 68 15.18 0.71 2.61
N PRO A 69 15.86 1.47 1.72
CA PRO A 69 15.41 1.65 0.33
C PRO A 69 15.30 0.33 -0.47
N GLU A 70 16.06 -0.68 -0.10
CA GLU A 70 16.06 -2.01 -0.72
C GLU A 70 14.84 -2.86 -0.36
N TYR A 71 14.10 -2.50 0.71
CA TYR A 71 12.97 -3.26 1.20
C TYR A 71 11.65 -2.52 0.96
N ALA A 72 10.63 -3.26 0.55
CA ALA A 72 9.28 -2.75 0.33
C ALA A 72 8.22 -3.80 0.69
N GLN A 73 6.98 -3.35 0.84
CA GLN A 73 5.79 -4.19 0.95
C GLN A 73 4.92 -3.97 -0.27
N SER A 74 4.40 -5.04 -0.89
CA SER A 74 3.47 -4.92 -2.00
C SER A 74 2.13 -4.33 -1.53
N ALA A 75 1.60 -3.39 -2.30
CA ALA A 75 0.35 -2.69 -2.01
C ALA A 75 -0.65 -2.94 -3.15
N ASN A 76 -1.10 -4.19 -3.26
CA ASN A 76 -1.94 -4.62 -4.38
C ASN A 76 -3.36 -4.05 -4.28
N ILE A 77 -3.89 -3.54 -5.39
CA ILE A 77 -5.28 -3.06 -5.50
C ILE A 77 -6.12 -4.15 -6.14
N TRP A 78 -7.24 -4.48 -5.48
CA TRP A 78 -8.17 -5.49 -5.94
C TRP A 78 -9.53 -4.89 -6.24
N ALA A 79 -10.11 -5.23 -7.38
CA ALA A 79 -11.52 -4.97 -7.67
C ALA A 79 -12.34 -6.16 -7.18
N VAL A 80 -13.21 -5.94 -6.19
CA VAL A 80 -14.07 -7.00 -5.62
C VAL A 80 -15.51 -6.76 -6.04
N TYR A 81 -16.12 -7.75 -6.68
CA TYR A 81 -17.49 -7.68 -7.20
C TYR A 81 -18.18 -9.03 -7.05
N ARG A 82 -19.51 -9.01 -6.94
CA ARG A 82 -20.31 -10.22 -6.66
C ARG A 82 -20.62 -11.04 -7.91
N GLU A 83 -20.85 -10.38 -9.04
CA GLU A 83 -21.21 -11.04 -10.31
C GLU A 83 -20.02 -11.07 -11.26
N PRO A 84 -19.77 -12.17 -11.99
CA PRO A 84 -18.73 -12.20 -13.02
C PRO A 84 -18.88 -11.06 -14.03
N LEU A 85 -17.77 -10.45 -14.46
CA LEU A 85 -17.80 -9.25 -15.33
C LEU A 85 -18.55 -9.49 -16.65
N TYR A 86 -18.52 -10.71 -17.19
CA TYR A 86 -19.26 -11.08 -18.40
C TYR A 86 -20.79 -10.92 -18.28
N ARG A 87 -21.35 -10.82 -17.06
CA ARG A 87 -22.79 -10.60 -16.84
C ARG A 87 -23.24 -9.15 -16.95
N SER A 88 -22.31 -8.19 -16.80
CA SER A 88 -22.65 -6.77 -16.79
C SER A 88 -21.61 -5.95 -17.54
N MET A 89 -22.00 -5.52 -18.74
CA MET A 89 -21.15 -4.65 -19.58
C MET A 89 -20.77 -3.35 -18.88
N LYS A 90 -21.66 -2.77 -18.06
CA LYS A 90 -21.37 -1.56 -17.28
C LYS A 90 -20.28 -1.81 -16.24
N LEU A 91 -20.37 -2.92 -15.51
CA LEU A 91 -19.36 -3.28 -14.51
C LEU A 91 -18.02 -3.57 -15.17
N ARG A 92 -18.02 -4.33 -16.27
CA ARG A 92 -16.82 -4.65 -17.04
C ARG A 92 -16.10 -3.38 -17.49
N VAL A 93 -16.79 -2.46 -18.16
CA VAL A 93 -16.19 -1.20 -18.64
C VAL A 93 -15.68 -0.34 -17.47
N CYS A 94 -16.38 -0.31 -16.33
CA CYS A 94 -15.92 0.40 -15.15
C CYS A 94 -14.61 -0.18 -14.58
N VAL A 95 -14.54 -1.52 -14.45
CA VAL A 95 -13.34 -2.21 -13.94
C VAL A 95 -12.18 -2.06 -14.91
N GLU A 96 -12.41 -2.21 -16.22
CA GLU A 96 -11.40 -1.95 -17.27
C GLU A 96 -10.85 -0.53 -17.19
N PHE A 97 -11.73 0.47 -17.03
CA PHE A 97 -11.32 1.87 -16.87
C PHE A 97 -10.46 2.08 -15.62
N LEU A 98 -10.91 1.58 -14.46
CA LEU A 98 -10.18 1.72 -13.20
C LEU A 98 -8.83 0.99 -13.26
N ALA A 99 -8.78 -0.17 -13.89
CA ALA A 99 -7.55 -0.92 -14.08
C ALA A 99 -6.54 -0.16 -14.94
N ALA A 100 -6.98 0.37 -16.09
CA ALA A 100 -6.13 1.18 -16.94
C ALA A 100 -5.63 2.45 -16.21
N TRP A 101 -6.50 3.10 -15.45
CA TRP A 101 -6.14 4.25 -14.62
C TRP A 101 -5.11 3.90 -13.54
N CYS A 102 -5.30 2.79 -12.83
CA CYS A 102 -4.36 2.30 -11.83
C CYS A 102 -3.02 1.97 -12.49
N GLN A 103 -3.02 1.32 -13.65
CA GLN A 103 -1.79 0.97 -14.36
C GLN A 103 -0.99 2.20 -14.78
N GLN A 104 -1.67 3.24 -15.25
CA GLN A 104 -1.04 4.48 -15.66
C GLN A 104 -0.39 5.24 -14.49
N ARG A 105 -1.00 5.18 -13.30
CA ARG A 105 -0.58 5.96 -12.12
C ARG A 105 0.28 5.21 -11.12
N LEU A 106 0.07 3.91 -10.97
CA LEU A 106 0.63 3.10 -9.88
C LEU A 106 1.57 1.98 -10.37
N GLY A 107 1.65 1.76 -11.68
CA GLY A 107 2.54 0.77 -12.28
C GLY A 107 1.83 -0.50 -12.76
N LYS A 108 2.61 -1.46 -13.27
CA LYS A 108 2.08 -2.68 -13.90
C LYS A 108 1.40 -3.60 -12.88
N PRO A 109 0.36 -4.35 -13.29
CA PRO A 109 -0.25 -5.35 -12.42
C PRO A 109 0.71 -6.54 -12.22
N ASP A 110 0.55 -7.26 -11.10
CA ASP A 110 1.24 -8.53 -10.85
C ASP A 110 0.90 -9.59 -11.91
N GLU A 111 1.81 -10.55 -12.10
CA GLU A 111 1.60 -11.71 -12.98
C GLU A 111 0.35 -12.48 -12.56
N GLY A 112 -0.67 -12.51 -13.42
CA GLY A 112 -1.97 -13.14 -13.17
C GLY A 112 -3.18 -12.23 -13.40
N TYR A 113 -2.98 -10.94 -13.70
CA TYR A 113 -4.08 -10.04 -14.02
C TYR A 113 -4.66 -10.31 -15.42
N GLN A 114 -5.83 -10.95 -15.47
CA GLN A 114 -6.68 -10.98 -16.65
C GLN A 114 -8.05 -10.39 -16.33
N VAL A 115 -8.43 -9.34 -17.04
CA VAL A 115 -9.83 -8.92 -17.12
C VAL A 115 -10.53 -9.93 -18.02
N MET A 116 -11.29 -10.84 -17.43
CA MET A 116 -12.21 -11.73 -18.15
C MET A 116 -13.62 -11.16 -18.08
#